data_AF-A0A3N1A7R8-F1
#
_entry.id   AF-A0A3N1A7R8-F1
#
_cell.length_a   1.000
_cell.length_b   1.000
_cell.length_c   1.000
_cell.angle_alpha   90.00
_cell.angle_beta   90.00
_cell.angle_gamma   90.00
#
_symmetry.space_group_name_H-M   'P 1'
#
loop_
_entity.id
_entity.type
_entity.pdbx_description
1 polymer ?
#
loop_
_entity_poly.entity_id
_entity_poly.type
_entity_poly.pdbx_seq_one_letter_code
_entity_poly.pdbx_strand_id
1 'polypeptide(L)'
;MTRRLWWRVEEILPLAEHAAATPRQRKTRQQYRAGWPDVPALIWSRKPDGDWLASNGVPIWYDVDGTEYRVRAETWTHTATGATGNPHPNDGDGFLPLHAEHLDGRRTLLDLLRFARQHNVPWLGVNADRTSEDSNDRYLLSHSREDILPPDASWVPATVTSDTVGGDHYTALVADGYSAVNGGLLCRFPRDEVERMADHLHGLSIGDMPGEHPVLRLGAGFVSVQWEADTGEDSSRWIEEDRVPADADDHYAVGAYQWRWTSANMVEEQP
;
A
#
# COMPACT_ATOMS: atom_id res chain seq x y z
N MET A 1 -10.61 0.57 14.69
CA MET A 1 -10.67 1.55 13.58
C MET A 1 -9.32 2.22 13.48
N THR A 2 -8.73 2.13 12.29
CA THR A 2 -7.41 2.69 11.98
C THR A 2 -7.47 4.22 12.14
N ARG A 3 -6.37 4.81 12.61
CA ARG A 3 -6.19 6.27 12.55
C ARG A 3 -5.43 6.71 11.30
N ARG A 4 -4.92 5.76 10.53
CA ARG A 4 -3.90 6.02 9.50
C ARG A 4 -4.36 5.61 8.11
N LEU A 5 -3.99 6.44 7.16
CA LEU A 5 -3.98 6.12 5.74
C LEU A 5 -2.62 5.53 5.40
N TRP A 6 -2.59 4.42 4.68
CA TRP A 6 -1.36 3.69 4.35
C TRP A 6 -1.05 3.77 2.86
N TRP A 7 0.20 4.08 2.55
CA TRP A 7 0.73 4.08 1.19
C TRP A 7 2.08 3.38 1.13
N ARG A 8 2.38 2.84 -0.05
CA ARG A 8 3.70 2.33 -0.41
C ARG A 8 4.68 3.49 -0.55
N VAL A 9 5.82 3.38 0.12
CA VAL A 9 6.91 4.34 0.00
C VAL A 9 7.42 4.43 -1.44
N GLU A 10 7.49 3.29 -2.14
CA GLU A 10 8.00 3.26 -3.52
C GLU A 10 7.08 3.94 -4.54
N GLU A 11 5.78 3.98 -4.28
CA GLU A 11 4.82 4.66 -5.15
C GLU A 11 4.75 6.16 -4.86
N ILE A 12 4.88 6.56 -3.59
CA ILE A 12 4.74 7.97 -3.18
C ILE A 12 6.05 8.75 -3.18
N LEU A 13 7.21 8.10 -3.05
CA LEU A 13 8.51 8.77 -3.10
C LEU A 13 8.70 9.46 -4.46
N PRO A 14 8.41 8.84 -5.62
CA PRO A 14 8.47 9.55 -6.90
C PRO A 14 7.60 10.81 -6.95
N LEU A 15 6.37 10.77 -6.39
CA LEU A 15 5.50 11.95 -6.31
C LEU A 15 6.13 13.09 -5.50
N ALA A 16 6.80 12.73 -4.39
CA ALA A 16 7.47 13.66 -3.51
C ALA A 16 8.71 14.27 -4.19
N GLU A 17 9.53 13.45 -4.85
CA GLU A 17 10.68 13.90 -5.64
C GLU A 17 10.24 14.85 -6.77
N HIS A 18 9.17 14.50 -7.49
CA HIS A 18 8.60 15.36 -8.51
C HIS A 18 8.18 16.73 -7.93
N ALA A 19 7.44 16.75 -6.82
CA ALA A 19 7.02 18.00 -6.18
C ALA A 19 8.24 18.87 -5.79
N ALA A 20 9.27 18.25 -5.22
CA ALA A 20 10.48 18.92 -4.76
C ALA A 20 11.35 19.45 -5.92
N ALA A 21 11.41 18.72 -7.05
CA ALA A 21 12.24 19.07 -8.19
C ALA A 21 11.60 20.13 -9.12
N THR A 22 10.27 20.28 -9.07
CA THR A 22 9.57 21.23 -9.94
C THR A 22 9.81 22.70 -9.55
N PRO A 23 9.92 23.61 -10.55
CA PRO A 23 10.21 25.03 -10.28
C PRO A 23 9.01 25.82 -9.75
N ARG A 24 7.79 25.26 -9.84
CA ARG A 24 6.54 25.93 -9.45
C ARG A 24 5.60 24.92 -8.80
N GLN A 25 4.75 25.42 -7.90
CA GLN A 25 3.81 24.60 -7.15
C GLN A 25 2.39 25.12 -7.34
N ARG A 26 1.46 24.19 -7.56
CA ARG A 26 0.03 24.48 -7.55
C ARG A 26 -0.44 24.63 -6.11
N LYS A 27 -0.90 25.82 -5.76
CA LYS A 27 -1.46 26.09 -4.44
C LYS A 27 -2.79 25.37 -4.26
N THR A 28 -2.97 24.66 -3.15
CA THR A 28 -4.23 23.98 -2.83
C THR A 28 -5.13 24.83 -1.93
N ARG A 29 -6.44 24.52 -1.91
CA ARG A 29 -7.40 25.16 -1.01
C ARG A 29 -7.01 24.97 0.46
N GLN A 30 -6.52 23.79 0.80
CA GLN A 30 -6.01 23.41 2.12
C GLN A 30 -4.81 24.26 2.52
N GLN A 31 -3.82 24.37 1.64
CA GLN A 31 -2.63 25.21 1.83
C GLN A 31 -2.99 26.70 1.97
N TYR A 32 -3.94 27.19 1.17
CA TYR A 32 -4.45 28.55 1.26
C TYR A 32 -5.10 28.83 2.62
N ARG A 33 -5.99 27.93 3.08
CA ARG A 33 -6.65 28.04 4.40
C ARG A 33 -5.65 28.03 5.56
N ALA A 34 -4.60 27.23 5.43
CA ALA A 34 -3.56 27.13 6.44
C ALA A 34 -2.53 28.29 6.39
N GLY A 35 -2.67 29.24 5.45
CA GLY A 35 -1.77 30.38 5.33
C GLY A 35 -0.36 30.03 4.84
N TRP A 36 -0.16 28.87 4.24
CA TRP A 36 1.16 28.40 3.83
C TRP A 36 1.65 29.06 2.53
N PRO A 37 2.96 29.35 2.41
CA PRO A 37 3.57 29.76 1.16
C PRO A 37 3.52 28.62 0.13
N ASP A 38 3.77 28.95 -1.14
CA ASP A 38 3.85 27.96 -2.22
C ASP A 38 5.12 27.14 -2.04
N VAL A 39 4.97 25.90 -1.55
CA VAL A 39 6.07 24.99 -1.22
C VAL A 39 5.79 23.58 -1.76
N PRO A 40 6.83 22.78 -2.03
CA PRO A 40 6.68 21.38 -2.41
C PRO A 40 5.87 20.60 -1.38
N ALA A 41 4.88 19.85 -1.85
CA ALA A 41 3.99 19.07 -1.00
C ALA A 41 3.37 17.89 -1.75
N LEU A 42 3.02 16.85 -0.99
CA LEU A 42 2.03 15.89 -1.43
C LEU A 42 0.63 16.39 -1.08
N ILE A 43 -0.28 16.28 -2.03
CA ILE A 43 -1.68 16.66 -1.87
C ILE A 43 -2.47 15.39 -1.65
N TRP A 44 -3.10 15.29 -0.48
CA TRP A 44 -4.06 14.23 -0.22
C TRP A 44 -5.46 14.73 -0.60
N SER A 45 -6.20 13.92 -1.33
CA SER A 45 -7.59 14.19 -1.69
C SER A 45 -8.45 12.98 -1.45
N ARG A 46 -9.64 13.18 -0.89
CA ARG A 46 -10.67 12.15 -0.80
C ARG A 46 -11.57 12.20 -2.01
N LYS A 47 -11.76 11.04 -2.62
CA LYS A 47 -12.67 10.83 -3.74
C LYS A 47 -13.59 9.64 -3.44
N PRO A 48 -14.69 9.46 -4.19
CA PRO A 48 -15.59 8.31 -4.00
C PRO A 48 -14.89 6.96 -4.15
N ASP A 49 -13.82 6.93 -4.95
CA ASP A 49 -12.97 5.77 -5.21
C ASP A 49 -11.81 5.65 -4.20
N GLY A 50 -11.75 6.44 -3.13
CA GLY A 50 -10.75 6.31 -2.06
C GLY A 50 -9.94 7.58 -1.76
N ASP A 51 -8.90 7.42 -0.96
CA ASP A 51 -7.99 8.50 -0.57
C ASP A 51 -6.74 8.46 -1.46
N TRP A 52 -6.37 9.59 -2.05
CA TRP A 52 -5.32 9.66 -3.08
C TRP A 52 -4.25 10.67 -2.73
N LEU A 53 -2.99 10.37 -3.03
CA LEU A 53 -1.87 11.31 -3.03
C LEU A 53 -1.49 11.69 -4.45
N ALA A 54 -1.18 12.98 -4.65
CA ALA A 54 -0.65 13.52 -5.88
C ALA A 54 0.44 14.57 -5.57
N SER A 55 1.29 14.83 -6.56
CA SER A 55 2.30 15.88 -6.49
C SER A 55 1.67 17.26 -6.73
N ASN A 56 2.08 18.30 -5.99
CA ASN A 56 1.67 19.68 -6.32
C ASN A 56 2.60 20.39 -7.33
N GLY A 57 3.58 19.68 -7.90
CA GLY A 57 4.54 20.26 -8.81
C GLY A 57 3.97 20.69 -10.17
N VAL A 58 4.62 21.67 -10.79
CA VAL A 58 4.28 22.17 -12.15
C VAL A 58 5.55 22.14 -13.02
N PRO A 59 5.54 21.44 -14.19
CA PRO A 59 4.40 20.81 -14.85
C PRO A 59 3.79 19.66 -14.04
N ILE A 60 2.49 19.41 -14.24
CA ILE A 60 1.78 18.30 -13.59
C ILE A 60 2.32 16.98 -14.14
N TRP A 61 2.47 15.98 -13.28
CA TRP A 61 2.80 14.63 -13.69
C TRP A 61 1.53 13.90 -14.13
N TYR A 62 1.53 13.43 -15.37
CA TYR A 62 0.46 12.62 -15.95
C TYR A 62 0.90 11.17 -16.13
N ASP A 63 -0.06 10.25 -16.00
CA ASP A 63 0.07 8.85 -16.39
C ASP A 63 0.01 8.71 -17.93
N VAL A 64 0.24 7.49 -18.44
CA VAL A 64 0.27 7.15 -19.87
C VAL A 64 -1.03 7.51 -20.58
N ASP A 65 -2.15 7.44 -19.87
CA ASP A 65 -3.48 7.79 -20.37
C ASP A 65 -3.79 9.31 -20.33
N GLY A 66 -2.85 10.13 -19.86
CA GLY A 66 -2.99 11.57 -19.73
C GLY A 66 -3.78 12.02 -18.50
N THR A 67 -4.13 11.12 -17.58
CA THR A 67 -4.73 11.47 -16.28
C THR A 67 -3.64 11.92 -15.29
N GLU A 68 -3.98 12.79 -14.33
CA GLU A 68 -3.01 13.22 -13.30
C GLU A 68 -2.54 12.00 -12.49
N TYR A 69 -1.23 11.77 -12.47
CA TYR A 69 -0.64 10.63 -11.79
C TYR A 69 -0.86 10.76 -10.28
N ARG A 70 -1.45 9.72 -9.69
CA ARG A 70 -1.90 9.69 -8.30
C ARG A 70 -1.80 8.29 -7.74
N VAL A 71 -1.55 8.20 -6.43
CA VAL A 71 -1.37 6.93 -5.72
C VAL A 71 -2.46 6.80 -4.67
N ARG A 72 -3.15 5.65 -4.65
CA ARG A 72 -4.29 5.40 -3.76
C ARG A 72 -3.79 4.86 -2.42
N ALA A 73 -4.42 5.27 -1.33
CA ALA A 73 -4.22 4.66 -0.02
C ALA A 73 -4.80 3.25 -0.04
N GLU A 74 -4.04 2.28 0.41
CA GLU A 74 -4.46 0.89 0.37
C GLU A 74 -5.32 0.54 1.59
N THR A 75 -6.57 0.14 1.34
CA THR A 75 -7.55 -0.26 2.37
C THR A 75 -8.62 -1.19 1.81
N TRP A 76 -9.33 -1.89 2.69
CA TRP A 76 -10.53 -2.63 2.32
C TRP A 76 -11.72 -1.70 2.06
N THR A 77 -12.67 -2.17 1.25
CA THR A 77 -13.98 -1.54 1.00
C THR A 77 -15.10 -2.56 1.22
N HIS A 78 -16.14 -2.18 1.97
CA HIS A 78 -17.37 -2.96 2.13
C HIS A 78 -18.32 -2.69 0.96
N THR A 79 -18.55 -3.72 0.14
CA THR A 79 -19.23 -3.61 -1.16
C THR A 79 -20.66 -3.07 -1.05
N ALA A 80 -21.40 -3.43 0.01
CA ALA A 80 -22.81 -3.03 0.14
C ALA A 80 -22.98 -1.57 0.59
N THR A 81 -22.05 -1.05 1.41
CA THR A 81 -22.19 0.28 2.03
C THR A 81 -21.23 1.32 1.48
N GLY A 82 -20.18 0.90 0.77
CA GLY A 82 -19.06 1.75 0.40
C GLY A 82 -18.14 2.16 1.56
N ALA A 83 -18.38 1.65 2.77
CA ALA A 83 -17.51 1.90 3.92
C ALA A 83 -16.08 1.40 3.65
N THR A 84 -15.08 2.12 4.14
CA THR A 84 -13.67 1.78 3.93
C THR A 84 -12.94 1.76 5.26
N GLY A 85 -11.81 1.06 5.32
CA GLY A 85 -10.89 1.13 6.47
C GLY A 85 -10.23 2.50 6.66
N ASN A 86 -10.31 3.41 5.70
CA ASN A 86 -9.73 4.74 5.82
C ASN A 86 -10.46 5.59 6.88
N PRO A 87 -9.73 6.31 7.76
CA PRO A 87 -10.33 7.22 8.74
C PRO A 87 -11.08 8.37 8.05
N HIS A 88 -12.21 8.80 8.60
CA HIS A 88 -13.04 9.88 8.05
C HIS A 88 -12.88 11.20 8.84
N PRO A 89 -11.85 12.04 8.62
CA PRO A 89 -11.82 13.36 9.24
C PRO A 89 -12.84 14.29 8.58
N ASN A 90 -13.22 15.32 9.33
CA ASN A 90 -14.22 16.32 8.95
C ASN A 90 -13.84 17.16 7.71
N ASP A 91 -12.54 17.27 7.40
CA ASP A 91 -12.03 17.91 6.18
C ASP A 91 -11.40 16.86 5.26
N GLY A 92 -12.05 16.56 4.13
CA GLY A 92 -11.68 15.46 3.22
C GLY A 92 -10.39 15.62 2.40
N ASP A 93 -9.63 16.70 2.57
CA ASP A 93 -8.39 16.91 1.81
C ASP A 93 -7.19 17.19 2.74
N GLY A 94 -5.99 16.85 2.31
CA GLY A 94 -4.72 16.94 3.02
C GLY A 94 -3.68 17.80 2.31
N PHE A 95 -2.85 18.48 3.08
CA PHE A 95 -1.62 19.11 2.61
C PHE A 95 -0.45 18.58 3.44
N LEU A 96 0.52 17.95 2.77
CA LEU A 96 1.70 17.31 3.38
C LEU A 96 2.96 18.01 2.86
N PRO A 97 3.43 19.09 3.51
CA PRO A 97 4.60 19.82 3.06
C PRO A 97 5.87 19.00 3.19
N LEU A 98 6.72 19.02 2.16
CA LEU A 98 7.89 18.14 2.07
C LEU A 98 9.09 18.60 2.90
N HIS A 99 9.23 19.91 3.13
CA HIS A 99 10.40 20.53 3.76
C HIS A 99 10.07 21.37 5.01
N ALA A 100 8.83 21.32 5.48
CA ALA A 100 8.33 22.23 6.49
C ALA A 100 8.89 21.99 7.90
N GLU A 101 8.82 20.74 8.36
CA GLU A 101 9.06 20.37 9.75
C GLU A 101 9.97 19.15 9.81
N HIS A 102 10.81 19.11 10.84
CA HIS A 102 11.62 17.95 11.15
C HIS A 102 10.78 16.98 12.00
N LEU A 103 10.27 15.93 11.36
CA LEU A 103 9.23 15.03 11.88
C LEU A 103 9.71 14.09 12.98
N ASP A 104 11.00 13.75 13.00
CA ASP A 104 11.67 12.96 14.05
C ASP A 104 12.73 13.81 14.79
N GLY A 105 12.54 15.14 14.76
CA GLY A 105 13.53 16.13 15.19
C GLY A 105 14.76 16.25 14.29
N ARG A 106 14.83 15.48 13.18
CA ARG A 106 16.00 15.47 12.28
C ARG A 106 15.68 15.51 10.79
N ARG A 107 14.55 14.93 10.35
CA ARG A 107 14.23 14.68 8.94
C ARG A 107 12.95 15.37 8.51
N THR A 108 12.98 15.96 7.32
CA THR A 108 11.77 16.42 6.64
C THR A 108 10.96 15.23 6.10
N LEU A 109 9.72 15.42 5.63
CA LEU A 109 8.95 14.33 5.02
C LEU A 109 9.66 13.72 3.81
N LEU A 110 10.32 14.53 2.98
CA LEU A 110 11.09 14.00 1.85
C LEU A 110 12.28 13.15 2.33
N ASP A 111 13.00 13.62 3.34
CA ASP A 111 14.13 12.87 3.90
C ASP A 111 13.66 11.58 4.58
N LEU A 112 12.48 11.59 5.20
CA LEU A 112 11.86 10.41 5.79
C LEU A 112 11.53 9.36 4.72
N LEU A 113 10.96 9.76 3.58
CA LEU A 113 10.67 8.86 2.46
C LEU A 113 11.94 8.29 1.82
N ARG A 114 12.97 9.13 1.62
CA ARG A 114 14.28 8.69 1.14
C ARG A 114 14.94 7.70 2.10
N PHE A 115 14.88 7.99 3.40
CA PHE A 115 15.37 7.10 4.44
C PHE A 115 14.62 5.77 4.42
N ALA A 116 13.28 5.79 4.35
CA ALA A 116 12.46 4.59 4.27
C ALA A 116 12.85 3.71 3.07
N ARG A 117 13.02 4.31 1.88
CA ARG A 117 13.47 3.58 0.67
C ARG A 117 14.87 3.03 0.82
N GLN A 118 15.81 3.78 1.38
CA GLN A 118 17.19 3.32 1.62
C GLN A 118 17.26 2.14 2.59
N HIS A 119 16.34 2.10 3.57
CA HIS A 119 16.31 1.08 4.61
C HIS A 119 15.25 -0.02 4.39
N ASN A 120 14.66 -0.08 3.19
CA ASN A 120 13.61 -1.05 2.82
C ASN A 120 12.46 -1.08 3.84
N VAL A 121 11.98 0.10 4.24
CA VAL A 121 10.76 0.26 5.05
C VAL A 121 9.62 0.61 4.08
N PRO A 122 8.75 -0.35 3.74
CA PRO A 122 7.84 -0.22 2.59
C PRO A 122 6.64 0.69 2.82
N TRP A 123 6.22 0.93 4.07
CA TRP A 123 4.96 1.63 4.36
C TRP A 123 5.17 2.99 5.00
N LEU A 124 4.38 3.97 4.53
CA LEU A 124 4.11 5.22 5.23
C LEU A 124 2.64 5.24 5.67
N GLY A 125 2.43 5.36 6.98
CA GLY A 125 1.13 5.61 7.59
C GLY A 125 0.96 7.07 7.99
N VAL A 126 -0.05 7.76 7.47
CA VAL A 126 -0.35 9.16 7.83
C VAL A 126 -1.60 9.21 8.70
N ASN A 127 -1.47 9.80 9.90
CA ASN A 127 -2.63 10.08 10.74
C ASN A 127 -3.49 11.15 10.07
N ALA A 128 -4.76 10.82 9.82
CA ALA A 128 -5.70 11.70 9.15
C ALA A 128 -6.26 12.79 10.08
N ASP A 129 -6.17 12.60 11.41
CA ASP A 129 -6.56 13.58 12.40
C ASP A 129 -5.48 14.65 12.56
N ARG A 130 -5.81 15.87 12.15
CA ARG A 130 -4.92 17.04 12.22
C ARG A 130 -4.89 17.70 13.58
N THR A 131 -5.79 17.32 14.49
CA THR A 131 -5.84 17.85 15.86
C THR A 131 -4.91 17.10 16.81
N SER A 132 -4.29 16.02 16.33
CA SER A 132 -3.19 15.35 17.03
C SER A 132 -2.03 16.34 17.20
N GLU A 133 -1.87 16.87 18.42
CA GLU A 133 -0.85 17.88 18.76
C GLU A 133 0.59 17.34 18.70
N ASP A 134 0.77 16.02 18.64
CA ASP A 134 2.08 15.40 18.49
C ASP A 134 2.44 15.25 17.00
N SER A 135 3.37 16.09 16.53
CA SER A 135 3.91 16.03 15.18
C SER A 135 4.59 14.69 14.88
N ASN A 136 5.11 14.01 15.92
CA ASN A 136 5.76 12.70 15.78
C ASN A 136 4.74 11.59 15.51
N ASP A 137 3.47 11.77 15.90
CA ASP A 137 2.41 10.80 15.63
C ASP A 137 1.78 10.96 14.25
N ARG A 138 2.10 12.03 13.51
CA ARG A 138 1.49 12.27 12.20
C ARG A 138 1.95 11.27 11.14
N TYR A 139 3.21 10.86 11.18
CA TYR A 139 3.82 9.99 10.17
C TYR A 139 4.43 8.76 10.84
N LEU A 140 4.13 7.57 10.31
CA LEU A 140 4.66 6.30 10.78
C LEU A 140 5.31 5.56 9.61
N LEU A 141 6.60 5.26 9.72
CA LEU A 141 7.26 4.29 8.85
C LEU A 141 7.14 2.90 9.45
N SER A 142 6.76 1.90 8.65
CA SER A 142 6.61 0.53 9.15
C SER A 142 6.97 -0.53 8.10
N HIS A 143 7.44 -1.68 8.58
CA HIS A 143 7.57 -2.89 7.76
C HIS A 143 6.23 -3.57 7.50
N SER A 144 5.27 -3.37 8.40
CA SER A 144 3.93 -3.94 8.32
C SER A 144 2.87 -2.86 8.44
N ARG A 145 1.84 -2.94 7.61
CA ARG A 145 0.63 -2.14 7.75
C ARG A 145 -0.19 -2.62 8.96
N GLU A 146 -0.79 -1.68 9.69
CA GLU A 146 -1.89 -1.98 10.62
C GLU A 146 -3.22 -2.08 9.86
N ASP A 147 -4.18 -2.84 10.39
CA ASP A 147 -5.55 -2.89 9.86
C ASP A 147 -5.69 -3.41 8.42
N ILE A 148 -4.88 -4.42 8.06
CA ILE A 148 -4.93 -5.11 6.75
C ILE A 148 -6.32 -5.75 6.50
N LEU A 149 -7.01 -6.18 7.56
CA LEU A 149 -8.29 -6.90 7.45
C LEU A 149 -9.43 -6.08 8.09
N PRO A 150 -10.66 -6.17 7.56
CA PRO A 150 -11.82 -5.55 8.19
C PRO A 150 -12.07 -6.18 9.58
N PRO A 151 -12.27 -5.37 10.64
CA PRO A 151 -12.44 -5.89 12.00
C PRO A 151 -13.71 -6.71 12.19
N ASP A 152 -14.75 -6.41 11.41
CA ASP A 152 -16.07 -7.04 11.50
C ASP A 152 -16.33 -8.01 10.33
N ALA A 153 -15.26 -8.49 9.68
CA ALA A 153 -15.37 -9.43 8.57
C ALA A 153 -15.93 -10.78 9.04
N SER A 154 -16.91 -11.29 8.29
CA SER A 154 -17.26 -12.71 8.32
C SER A 154 -16.39 -13.45 7.31
N TRP A 155 -15.93 -14.66 7.67
CA TRP A 155 -14.96 -15.40 6.89
C TRP A 155 -15.59 -16.62 6.23
N VAL A 156 -15.48 -16.71 4.90
CA VAL A 156 -16.02 -17.82 4.11
C VAL A 156 -14.85 -18.60 3.49
N PRO A 157 -14.77 -19.92 3.72
CA PRO A 157 -13.79 -20.76 3.03
C PRO A 157 -13.99 -20.73 1.51
N ALA A 158 -12.91 -20.55 0.76
CA ALA A 158 -12.92 -20.57 -0.70
C ALA A 158 -11.56 -21.03 -1.26
N THR A 159 -11.57 -21.46 -2.52
CA THR A 159 -10.35 -21.66 -3.31
C THR A 159 -10.10 -20.42 -4.14
N VAL A 160 -8.92 -19.83 -4.01
CA VAL A 160 -8.52 -18.58 -4.68
C VAL A 160 -7.27 -18.78 -5.52
N THR A 161 -7.10 -17.92 -6.53
CA THR A 161 -5.92 -17.90 -7.39
C THR A 161 -5.49 -16.46 -7.65
N SER A 162 -4.24 -16.27 -8.05
CA SER A 162 -3.74 -15.00 -8.55
C SER A 162 -2.58 -15.23 -9.52
N ASP A 163 -2.60 -14.53 -10.64
CA ASP A 163 -1.53 -14.58 -11.64
C ASP A 163 -0.17 -14.18 -11.04
N THR A 164 -0.18 -13.29 -10.04
CA THR A 164 1.03 -12.85 -9.33
C THR A 164 1.79 -14.02 -8.68
N VAL A 165 1.08 -15.07 -8.27
CA VAL A 165 1.68 -16.28 -7.66
C VAL A 165 1.65 -17.49 -8.60
N GLY A 166 1.72 -17.23 -9.91
CA GLY A 166 1.79 -18.26 -10.94
C GLY A 166 0.46 -18.99 -11.22
N GLY A 167 -0.67 -18.49 -10.69
CA GLY A 167 -1.99 -19.01 -11.00
C GLY A 167 -2.40 -20.31 -10.30
N ASP A 168 -1.62 -20.81 -9.34
CA ASP A 168 -2.04 -21.98 -8.54
C ASP A 168 -3.24 -21.65 -7.63
N HIS A 169 -3.87 -22.70 -7.11
CA HIS A 169 -5.12 -22.66 -6.37
C HIS A 169 -4.86 -22.84 -4.89
N TYR A 170 -5.28 -21.89 -4.06
CA TYR A 170 -5.05 -21.89 -2.61
C TYR A 170 -6.33 -21.87 -1.81
N THR A 171 -6.38 -22.64 -0.72
CA THR A 171 -7.46 -22.61 0.26
C THR A 171 -7.32 -21.38 1.15
N ALA A 172 -8.31 -20.51 1.14
CA ALA A 172 -8.32 -19.27 1.90
C ALA A 172 -9.61 -19.11 2.68
N LEU A 173 -9.56 -18.23 3.68
CA LEU A 173 -10.75 -17.59 4.22
C LEU A 173 -10.90 -16.21 3.55
N VAL A 174 -12.03 -15.98 2.90
CA VAL A 174 -12.35 -14.72 2.21
C VAL A 174 -13.27 -13.87 3.08
N ALA A 175 -12.96 -12.58 3.20
CA ALA A 175 -13.79 -11.62 3.92
C ALA A 175 -15.09 -11.35 3.13
N ASP A 176 -16.21 -11.88 3.59
CA ASP A 176 -17.50 -11.77 2.91
C ASP A 176 -18.01 -10.33 2.88
N GLY A 177 -18.44 -9.88 1.70
CA GLY A 177 -18.90 -8.51 1.47
C GLY A 177 -17.80 -7.45 1.40
N TYR A 178 -16.51 -7.83 1.43
CA TYR A 178 -15.39 -6.90 1.32
C TYR A 178 -14.52 -7.16 0.09
N SER A 179 -13.87 -6.09 -0.38
CA SER A 179 -12.94 -6.14 -1.51
C SER A 179 -11.69 -5.29 -1.24
N ALA A 180 -10.60 -5.67 -1.90
CA ALA A 180 -9.37 -4.91 -1.93
C ALA A 180 -9.48 -3.72 -2.91
N VAL A 181 -8.60 -2.73 -2.78
CA VAL A 181 -8.55 -1.54 -3.68
C VAL A 181 -8.38 -1.89 -5.16
N ASN A 182 -7.73 -3.02 -5.46
CA ASN A 182 -7.51 -3.53 -6.81
C ASN A 182 -8.72 -4.34 -7.35
N GLY A 183 -9.84 -4.38 -6.62
CA GLY A 183 -11.04 -5.14 -6.97
C GLY A 183 -10.89 -6.65 -6.76
N GLY A 184 -9.81 -7.11 -6.15
CA GLY A 184 -9.61 -8.50 -5.75
C GLY A 184 -10.32 -8.86 -4.44
N LEU A 185 -10.32 -10.15 -4.14
CA LEU A 185 -10.77 -10.69 -2.87
C LEU A 185 -9.80 -10.32 -1.74
N LEU A 186 -10.33 -10.17 -0.52
CA LEU A 186 -9.53 -10.06 0.69
C LEU A 186 -9.45 -11.43 1.34
N CYS A 187 -8.26 -12.01 1.27
CA CYS A 187 -7.99 -13.37 1.70
C CYS A 187 -7.08 -13.37 2.94
N ARG A 188 -7.30 -14.35 3.82
CA ARG A 188 -6.33 -14.76 4.83
C ARG A 188 -6.10 -16.26 4.71
N PHE A 189 -4.85 -16.68 4.88
CA PHE A 189 -4.39 -18.04 4.64
C PHE A 189 -3.86 -18.66 5.93
N PRO A 190 -4.22 -19.91 6.26
CA PRO A 190 -3.57 -20.61 7.36
C PRO A 190 -2.09 -20.85 7.04
N ARG A 191 -1.29 -21.06 8.08
CA ARG A 191 0.17 -21.16 7.95
C ARG A 191 0.65 -22.23 6.96
N ASP A 192 0.06 -23.42 7.02
CA ASP A 192 0.37 -24.54 6.13
C ASP A 192 0.15 -24.20 4.65
N GLU A 193 -0.89 -23.41 4.37
CA GLU A 193 -1.15 -22.96 3.01
C GLU A 193 -0.15 -21.90 2.53
N VAL A 194 0.32 -21.04 3.43
CA VAL A 194 1.41 -20.10 3.12
C VAL A 194 2.73 -20.84 2.88
N GLU A 195 3.00 -21.90 3.64
CA GLU A 195 4.17 -22.76 3.42
C GLU A 195 4.10 -23.43 2.04
N ARG A 196 2.93 -23.96 1.66
CA ARG A 196 2.69 -24.52 0.33
C ARG A 196 2.88 -23.49 -0.78
N MET A 197 2.37 -22.27 -0.58
CA MET A 197 2.55 -21.15 -1.50
C MET A 197 4.02 -20.76 -1.66
N ALA A 198 4.78 -20.72 -0.56
CA ALA A 198 6.21 -20.43 -0.58
C ALA A 198 7.00 -21.49 -1.36
N ASP A 199 6.70 -22.77 -1.15
CA ASP A 199 7.33 -23.87 -1.88
C ASP A 199 7.02 -23.84 -3.37
N HIS A 200 5.76 -23.54 -3.74
CA HIS A 200 5.36 -23.39 -5.13
C HIS A 200 6.09 -22.23 -5.82
N LEU A 201 6.11 -21.05 -5.20
CA LEU A 201 6.83 -19.87 -5.71
C LEU A 201 8.33 -20.12 -5.83
N HIS A 202 8.92 -20.86 -4.88
CA HIS A 202 10.31 -21.26 -4.98
C HIS A 202 10.55 -22.18 -6.20
N GLY A 203 9.63 -23.12 -6.47
CA GLY A 203 9.68 -23.96 -7.66
C GLY A 203 9.67 -23.17 -8.97
N LEU A 204 8.84 -22.13 -9.08
CA LEU A 204 8.79 -21.24 -10.24
C LEU A 204 10.10 -20.47 -10.44
N SER A 205 10.67 -19.95 -9.35
CA SER A 205 11.92 -19.17 -9.39
C SER A 205 13.15 -19.91 -9.96
N ILE A 206 13.11 -21.25 -10.07
CA ILE A 206 14.23 -22.07 -10.58
C ILE A 206 14.29 -22.05 -12.12
N GLY A 207 13.27 -21.55 -12.82
CA GLY A 207 13.22 -21.49 -14.29
C GLY A 207 12.86 -20.14 -14.91
N ASP A 208 12.44 -19.18 -14.08
CA ASP A 208 11.85 -17.91 -14.51
C ASP A 208 12.83 -16.74 -14.53
N MET A 209 12.43 -15.63 -15.18
CA MET A 209 13.26 -14.42 -15.18
C MET A 209 13.23 -13.75 -13.79
N PRO A 210 14.34 -13.09 -13.39
CA PRO A 210 14.36 -12.30 -12.18
C PRO A 210 13.19 -11.31 -12.09
N GLY A 211 12.49 -11.32 -10.95
CA GLY A 211 11.38 -10.42 -10.68
C GLY A 211 10.02 -10.82 -11.26
N GLU A 212 9.89 -12.00 -11.87
CA GLU A 212 8.58 -12.49 -12.35
C GLU A 212 7.63 -12.89 -11.22
N HIS A 213 8.16 -13.44 -10.13
CA HIS A 213 7.38 -13.93 -9.00
C HIS A 213 7.92 -13.45 -7.65
N PRO A 214 7.03 -13.26 -6.66
CA PRO A 214 7.45 -12.95 -5.30
C PRO A 214 8.07 -14.20 -4.64
N VAL A 215 8.94 -13.96 -3.66
CA VAL A 215 9.41 -14.98 -2.73
C VAL A 215 8.80 -14.72 -1.36
N LEU A 216 8.26 -15.78 -0.76
CA LEU A 216 7.74 -15.76 0.60
C LEU A 216 8.78 -16.33 1.56
N ARG A 217 9.10 -15.59 2.62
CA ARG A 217 9.94 -16.05 3.72
C ARG A 217 9.15 -16.05 5.02
N LEU A 218 8.92 -17.24 5.56
CA LEU A 218 8.24 -17.39 6.84
C LEU A 218 9.20 -17.10 7.99
N GLY A 219 8.78 -16.20 8.88
CA GLY A 219 9.43 -15.89 10.14
C GLY A 219 8.62 -16.39 11.34
N ALA A 220 9.07 -16.02 12.55
CA ALA A 220 8.29 -16.24 13.75
C ALA A 220 7.14 -15.23 13.82
N GLY A 221 5.92 -15.67 13.47
CA GLY A 221 4.70 -14.86 13.56
C GLY A 221 4.49 -13.86 12.41
N PHE A 222 5.26 -13.95 11.34
CA PHE A 222 5.08 -13.10 10.15
C PHE A 222 5.56 -13.81 8.88
N VAL A 223 5.12 -13.29 7.74
CA VAL A 223 5.58 -13.66 6.40
C VAL A 223 6.15 -12.41 5.73
N SER A 224 7.39 -12.50 5.26
CA SER A 224 8.03 -11.47 4.44
C SER A 224 7.76 -11.77 2.97
N VAL A 225 7.21 -10.78 2.25
CA VAL A 225 7.00 -10.80 0.80
C VAL A 225 8.15 -10.06 0.15
N GLN A 226 8.93 -10.75 -0.68
CA GLN A 226 10.13 -10.19 -1.30
C GLN A 226 10.05 -10.28 -2.81
N TRP A 227 10.52 -9.25 -3.49
CA TRP A 227 10.67 -9.25 -4.94
C TRP A 227 12.14 -9.11 -5.31
N GLU A 228 12.52 -9.80 -6.37
CA GLU A 228 13.82 -9.64 -6.98
C GLU A 228 13.78 -8.41 -7.88
N ALA A 229 14.61 -7.42 -7.56
CA ALA A 229 14.79 -6.24 -8.38
C ALA A 229 16.12 -6.31 -9.12
N ASP A 230 16.06 -6.15 -10.44
CA ASP A 230 17.25 -5.88 -11.24
C ASP A 230 17.78 -4.48 -10.90
N THR A 231 19.05 -4.42 -10.51
CA THR A 231 19.71 -3.15 -10.18
C THR A 231 20.47 -2.54 -11.36
N GLY A 232 20.52 -3.25 -12.49
CA GLY A 232 21.32 -2.89 -13.66
C GLY A 232 22.83 -3.11 -13.47
N GLU A 233 23.28 -3.58 -12.30
CA GLU A 233 24.69 -3.85 -11.97
C GLU A 233 24.92 -5.35 -11.70
N ASP A 234 25.05 -6.19 -12.74
CA ASP A 234 25.44 -7.64 -12.71
C ASP A 234 24.86 -8.52 -11.57
N SER A 235 23.87 -8.03 -10.85
CA SER A 235 23.38 -8.56 -9.59
C SER A 235 21.96 -8.07 -9.36
N SER A 236 21.10 -9.01 -9.03
CA SER A 236 19.77 -8.76 -8.53
C SER A 236 19.81 -8.57 -7.02
N ARG A 237 18.84 -7.82 -6.49
CA ARG A 237 18.66 -7.67 -5.04
C ARG A 237 17.25 -8.07 -4.64
N TRP A 238 17.14 -8.71 -3.48
CA TRP A 238 15.84 -8.97 -2.86
C TRP A 238 15.38 -7.75 -2.08
N ILE A 239 14.21 -7.22 -2.43
CA ILE A 239 13.55 -6.11 -1.74
C ILE A 239 12.37 -6.68 -0.97
N GLU A 240 12.35 -6.50 0.35
CA GLU A 240 11.14 -6.77 1.14
C GLU A 240 10.10 -5.72 0.79
N GLU A 241 9.05 -6.15 0.11
CA GLU A 241 7.93 -5.30 -0.21
C GLU A 241 6.92 -5.31 0.92
N ASP A 242 6.61 -6.43 1.57
CA ASP A 242 5.67 -6.40 2.70
C ASP A 242 6.09 -7.35 3.81
N ARG A 243 5.63 -7.04 5.02
CA ARG A 243 5.73 -7.93 6.17
C ARG A 243 4.34 -8.11 6.74
N VAL A 244 3.80 -9.30 6.57
CA VAL A 244 2.44 -9.66 6.96
C VAL A 244 2.50 -10.42 8.28
N PRO A 245 2.13 -9.80 9.42
CA PRO A 245 2.01 -10.52 10.68
C PRO A 245 0.85 -11.52 10.62
N ALA A 246 0.94 -12.56 11.43
CA ALA A 246 -0.21 -13.44 11.69
C ALA A 246 -1.31 -12.65 12.42
N ASP A 247 -2.57 -12.92 12.09
CA ASP A 247 -3.70 -12.43 12.86
C ASP A 247 -3.91 -13.25 14.15
N ALA A 248 -4.96 -12.94 14.90
CA ALA A 248 -5.27 -13.62 16.15
C ALA A 248 -5.57 -15.12 16.00
N ASP A 249 -5.93 -15.56 14.79
CA ASP A 249 -6.25 -16.95 14.44
C ASP A 249 -5.07 -17.66 13.72
N ASP A 250 -3.86 -17.10 13.77
CA ASP A 250 -2.65 -17.56 13.04
C ASP A 250 -2.85 -17.66 11.51
N HIS A 251 -3.64 -16.74 10.93
CA HIS A 251 -3.78 -16.58 9.49
C HIS A 251 -3.01 -15.36 8.98
N TYR A 252 -2.57 -15.42 7.73
CA TYR A 252 -1.76 -14.39 7.08
C TYR A 252 -2.51 -13.81 5.89
N ALA A 253 -2.66 -12.49 5.84
CA ALA A 253 -3.30 -11.78 4.72
C ALA A 253 -2.29 -11.49 3.59
N VAL A 254 -1.62 -12.54 3.10
CA VAL A 254 -0.52 -12.42 2.12
C VAL A 254 -1.03 -11.84 0.80
N GLY A 255 -0.33 -10.84 0.28
CA GLY A 255 -0.68 -10.19 -0.98
C GLY A 255 -1.94 -9.31 -0.89
N ALA A 256 -2.48 -9.04 0.30
CA ALA A 256 -3.61 -8.15 0.44
C ALA A 256 -3.30 -6.82 -0.28
N TYR A 257 -4.24 -6.39 -1.13
CA TYR A 257 -4.19 -5.16 -1.94
C TYR A 257 -3.18 -5.12 -3.10
N GLN A 258 -2.15 -5.96 -3.06
CA GLN A 258 -1.11 -6.02 -4.10
C GLN A 258 -1.40 -7.12 -5.11
N TRP A 259 -1.86 -8.27 -4.63
CA TRP A 259 -2.17 -9.41 -5.47
C TRP A 259 -3.67 -9.42 -5.72
N ARG A 260 -4.06 -9.56 -6.99
CA ARG A 260 -5.46 -9.65 -7.33
C ARG A 260 -5.91 -11.09 -7.13
N TRP A 261 -6.33 -11.40 -5.90
CA TRP A 261 -6.96 -12.67 -5.59
C TRP A 261 -8.33 -12.76 -6.25
N THR A 262 -8.61 -13.86 -6.93
CA THR A 262 -9.90 -14.15 -7.55
C THR A 262 -10.38 -15.53 -7.11
N SER A 263 -11.69 -15.75 -7.18
CA SER A 263 -12.27 -17.07 -6.90
C SER A 263 -11.93 -18.00 -8.06
N ALA A 264 -11.35 -19.16 -7.75
CA ALA A 264 -11.06 -20.19 -8.75
C ALA A 264 -12.34 -20.78 -9.38
N ASN A 265 -13.48 -20.69 -8.70
CA ASN A 265 -14.75 -21.25 -9.15
C ASN A 265 -15.50 -20.38 -10.17
N MET A 266 -14.96 -19.23 -10.60
CA MET A 266 -15.62 -18.33 -11.57
C MET A 266 -15.13 -18.46 -13.02
N VAL A 267 -14.40 -19.53 -13.37
CA VAL A 267 -13.92 -19.74 -14.75
C VAL A 267 -14.98 -20.37 -15.69
N GLU A 268 -16.13 -20.82 -15.17
CA GLU A 268 -17.24 -21.33 -15.99
C GLU A 268 -18.49 -20.43 -15.90
N GLU A 269 -18.46 -19.26 -16.54
CA GLU A 269 -19.68 -18.65 -17.08
C GLU A 269 -19.29 -17.57 -18.11
N GLN A 270 -19.09 -17.99 -19.36
CA GLN A 270 -19.34 -17.15 -20.52
C GLN A 270 -20.39 -17.83 -21.40
N PRO A 271 -21.42 -17.09 -21.87
CA PRO A 271 -22.50 -17.63 -22.71
C PRO A 271 -22.04 -17.99 -24.13
#